data_AF-A0A803P281-F1
#
_entry.id   AF-A0A803P281-F1
#
_cell.length_a   1.000
_cell.length_b   1.000
_cell.length_c   1.000
_cell.angle_alpha   90.00
_cell.angle_beta   90.00
_cell.angle_gamma   90.00
#
_symmetry.space_group_name_H-M   'P 1'
#
loop_
_entity.id
_entity.type
_entity.pdbx_description
1 polymer ?
#
loop_
_entity_poly.entity_id
_entity_poly.type
_entity_poly.pdbx_seq_one_letter_code
_entity_poly.pdbx_strand_id
1 'polypeptide(L)'
;MAFFVAFPSLLRRLVKIAVHFWATDGGVVSSHAFLIIQDLASVYASNWFDTCFVKTYKSFIGNCQFVEPDQLKHIQFLRNSFVELCSVDVQKSTRKAMVSIQQLAKMLQQAIQTKKKEAVKNLCSWQYISCIDVWVMFISANVRDYDLQPLLYMIVQIINGVTVLFSGPRYLPLRVKCIQWLNHLSSSSGVFIPVASLVLDVLEYKIGEGGKHGKAISLSNGIKLPKQILKSRNFQEQCILSAVELLSAHFSQWSYHVSFPDLATMPLIRLRKFHETSTVESFKRVVKRFIDQVEQNIEFVQKKRDEVAFSPKDQQSVELFLQLAKQSGSTPFSQYYKSIMEKAVARNLALNEKLPGAEKLHKKIKKLSNNVKNVNGGQPERISGSD
;
A
#
# COMPACT_ATOMS: atom_id res chain seq x y z
N MET A 1 -23.33 26.82 -4.68
CA MET A 1 -23.33 26.28 -3.29
C MET A 1 -23.82 27.29 -2.24
N ALA A 2 -23.56 28.60 -2.37
CA ALA A 2 -23.94 29.62 -1.36
C ALA A 2 -25.46 29.65 -1.02
N PHE A 3 -26.35 29.37 -1.97
CA PHE A 3 -27.80 29.31 -1.74
C PHE A 3 -28.23 28.22 -0.73
N PHE A 4 -27.48 27.13 -0.62
CA PHE A 4 -27.86 26.00 0.25
C PHE A 4 -27.53 26.25 1.73
N VAL A 5 -26.73 27.25 2.07
CA VAL A 5 -26.36 27.60 3.45
C VAL A 5 -27.59 27.95 4.28
N ALA A 6 -28.57 28.60 3.67
CA ALA A 6 -29.82 28.97 4.31
C ALA A 6 -30.71 27.75 4.65
N PHE A 7 -30.39 26.54 4.15
CA PHE A 7 -31.22 25.35 4.29
C PHE A 7 -30.43 24.11 4.78
N PRO A 8 -30.10 24.02 6.09
CA PRO A 8 -29.32 22.91 6.66
C PRO A 8 -29.95 21.51 6.47
N SER A 9 -31.27 21.42 6.36
CA SER A 9 -31.97 20.15 6.06
C SER A 9 -31.65 19.64 4.65
N LEU A 10 -31.64 20.53 3.66
CA LEU A 10 -31.30 20.22 2.27
C LEU A 10 -29.83 19.84 2.15
N LEU A 11 -28.93 20.57 2.81
CA LEU A 11 -27.51 20.23 2.85
C LEU A 11 -27.25 18.84 3.45
N ARG A 12 -27.91 18.48 4.56
CA ARG A 12 -27.79 17.12 5.13
C ARG A 12 -28.22 16.03 4.15
N ARG A 13 -29.30 16.28 3.38
CA ARG A 13 -29.78 15.37 2.34
C ARG A 13 -28.78 15.29 1.19
N LEU A 14 -28.22 16.41 0.76
CA LEU A 14 -27.20 16.46 -0.28
C LEU A 14 -25.95 15.68 0.11
N VAL A 15 -25.39 15.89 1.32
CA VAL A 15 -24.23 15.13 1.81
C VAL A 15 -24.54 13.62 1.82
N LYS A 16 -25.74 13.22 2.25
CA LYS A 16 -26.12 11.80 2.26
C LYS A 16 -26.12 11.20 0.85
N ILE A 17 -26.67 11.93 -0.13
CA ILE A 17 -26.73 11.50 -1.53
C ILE A 17 -25.32 11.48 -2.15
N ALA A 18 -24.53 12.52 -1.93
CA ALA A 18 -23.16 12.60 -2.42
C ALA A 18 -22.28 11.48 -1.85
N VAL A 19 -22.35 11.22 -0.54
CA VAL A 19 -21.60 10.11 0.08
C VAL A 19 -22.04 8.74 -0.44
N HIS A 20 -23.33 8.57 -0.78
CA HIS A 20 -23.80 7.34 -1.40
C HIS A 20 -23.15 7.16 -2.78
N PHE A 21 -23.34 8.13 -3.69
CA PHE A 21 -22.77 8.07 -5.04
C PHE A 21 -21.23 7.97 -5.05
N TRP A 22 -20.58 8.71 -4.15
CA TRP A 22 -19.14 8.60 -3.95
C TRP A 22 -18.72 7.17 -3.62
N ALA A 23 -19.44 6.51 -2.71
CA ALA A 23 -19.03 5.20 -2.22
C ALA A 23 -19.43 4.05 -3.16
N THR A 24 -20.58 4.12 -3.81
CA THR A 24 -21.12 3.01 -4.62
C THR A 24 -20.79 3.07 -6.10
N ASP A 25 -20.72 4.26 -6.67
CA ASP A 25 -20.61 4.41 -8.12
C ASP A 25 -19.14 4.45 -8.54
N GLY A 26 -18.79 3.75 -9.61
CA GLY A 26 -17.42 3.77 -10.13
C GLY A 26 -17.15 5.00 -11.00
N GLY A 27 -15.89 5.42 -11.07
CA GLY A 27 -15.42 6.36 -12.09
C GLY A 27 -15.90 7.80 -11.90
N VAL A 28 -16.47 8.39 -12.97
CA VAL A 28 -16.75 9.83 -13.06
C VAL A 28 -17.80 10.29 -12.04
N VAL A 29 -18.83 9.48 -11.78
CA VAL A 29 -19.91 9.83 -10.85
C VAL A 29 -19.38 9.99 -9.43
N SER A 30 -18.58 9.02 -8.96
CA SER A 30 -17.99 9.08 -7.63
C SER A 30 -16.96 10.20 -7.49
N SER A 31 -16.24 10.53 -8.57
CA SER A 31 -15.35 11.70 -8.60
C SER A 31 -16.11 13.02 -8.43
N HIS A 32 -17.21 13.22 -9.16
CA HIS A 32 -18.03 14.44 -9.03
C HIS A 32 -18.73 14.50 -7.66
N ALA A 33 -19.22 13.36 -7.16
CA ALA A 33 -19.81 13.28 -5.84
C ALA A 33 -18.79 13.64 -4.75
N PHE A 34 -17.52 13.26 -4.92
CA PHE A 34 -16.45 13.67 -4.02
C PHE A 34 -16.19 15.18 -4.05
N LEU A 35 -16.13 15.80 -5.23
CA LEU A 35 -15.95 17.25 -5.34
C LEU A 35 -17.04 18.02 -4.57
N ILE A 36 -18.29 17.56 -4.66
CA ILE A 36 -19.39 18.12 -3.86
C ILE A 36 -19.11 18.00 -2.36
N ILE A 37 -18.61 16.85 -1.88
CA ILE A 37 -18.27 16.65 -0.47
C ILE A 37 -17.13 17.58 -0.05
N GLN A 38 -16.11 17.72 -0.88
CA GLN A 38 -14.93 18.56 -0.63
C GLN A 38 -15.29 20.05 -0.60
N ASP A 39 -16.11 20.53 -1.54
CA ASP A 39 -16.63 21.91 -1.55
C ASP A 39 -17.44 22.20 -0.29
N LEU A 40 -18.30 21.27 0.13
CA LEU A 40 -19.09 21.44 1.35
C LEU A 40 -18.23 21.46 2.61
N ALA A 41 -17.15 20.68 2.64
CA ALA A 41 -16.24 20.62 3.76
C ALA A 41 -15.32 21.86 3.86
N SER A 42 -14.97 22.47 2.72
CA SER A 42 -14.05 23.62 2.63
C SER A 42 -14.73 24.98 2.77
N VAL A 43 -15.90 25.18 2.16
CA VAL A 43 -16.54 26.51 2.07
C VAL A 43 -17.31 26.90 3.33
N TYR A 44 -17.76 25.93 4.14
CA TYR A 44 -18.68 26.17 5.26
C TYR A 44 -18.09 25.72 6.60
N ALA A 45 -17.37 26.64 7.24
CA ALA A 45 -16.77 26.58 8.58
C ALA A 45 -17.24 25.42 9.49
N SER A 46 -16.26 24.66 10.02
CA SER A 46 -16.33 23.72 11.14
C SER A 46 -17.36 22.57 11.09
N ASN A 47 -18.66 22.86 11.06
CA ASN A 47 -19.70 21.89 11.42
C ASN A 47 -20.01 20.90 10.29
N TRP A 48 -19.87 21.35 9.03
CA TRP A 48 -20.10 20.49 7.86
C TRP A 48 -18.93 19.57 7.59
N PHE A 49 -17.71 20.01 7.89
CA PHE A 49 -16.53 19.15 7.88
C PHE A 49 -16.75 17.89 8.72
N ASP A 50 -17.16 18.06 9.98
CA ASP A 50 -17.40 16.95 10.90
C ASP A 50 -18.46 15.97 10.37
N THR A 51 -19.53 16.50 9.77
CA THR A 51 -20.60 15.70 9.16
C THR A 51 -20.13 14.92 7.93
N CYS A 52 -19.40 15.59 7.03
CA CYS A 52 -18.84 14.98 5.83
C CYS A 52 -17.84 13.89 6.23
N PHE A 53 -16.87 14.22 7.08
CA PHE A 53 -15.87 13.27 7.59
C PHE A 53 -16.51 12.00 8.13
N VAL A 54 -17.46 12.12 9.06
CA VAL A 54 -18.05 10.94 9.73
C VAL A 54 -18.84 10.08 8.74
N LYS A 55 -19.59 10.70 7.82
CA LYS A 55 -20.38 9.96 6.82
C LYS A 55 -19.47 9.27 5.80
N THR A 56 -18.47 9.98 5.28
CA THR A 56 -17.50 9.49 4.31
C THR A 56 -16.67 8.35 4.92
N TYR A 57 -16.15 8.51 6.14
CA TYR A 57 -15.40 7.45 6.83
C TYR A 57 -16.24 6.19 7.06
N LYS A 58 -17.46 6.32 7.58
CA LYS A 58 -18.36 5.17 7.79
C LYS A 58 -18.69 4.46 6.48
N SER A 59 -18.94 5.21 5.41
CA SER A 59 -19.26 4.63 4.11
C SER A 59 -18.05 3.91 3.50
N PHE A 60 -16.84 4.48 3.63
CA PHE A 60 -15.59 3.82 3.22
C PHE A 60 -15.40 2.47 3.93
N ILE A 61 -15.51 2.43 5.26
CA ILE A 61 -15.35 1.18 6.02
C ILE A 61 -16.45 0.15 5.71
N GLY A 62 -17.67 0.61 5.43
CA GLY A 62 -18.75 -0.25 4.94
C GLY A 62 -18.40 -0.93 3.62
N ASN A 63 -17.84 -0.19 2.66
CA ASN A 63 -17.42 -0.72 1.36
C ASN A 63 -16.18 -1.63 1.45
N CYS A 64 -15.38 -1.50 2.50
CA CYS A 64 -14.23 -2.38 2.73
C CYS A 64 -14.61 -3.74 3.34
N GLN A 65 -15.88 -4.01 3.66
CA GLN A 65 -16.30 -5.29 4.25
C GLN A 65 -16.21 -6.45 3.27
N PHE A 66 -16.57 -6.21 2.01
CA PHE A 66 -16.60 -7.20 0.94
C PHE A 66 -15.78 -6.65 -0.24
N VAL A 67 -14.49 -6.99 -0.26
CA VAL A 67 -13.59 -6.51 -1.31
C VAL A 67 -13.46 -7.58 -2.39
N GLU A 68 -14.04 -7.31 -3.55
CA GLU A 68 -13.80 -8.11 -4.75
C GLU A 68 -12.58 -7.57 -5.55
N PRO A 69 -11.85 -8.43 -6.29
CA PRO A 69 -10.62 -8.01 -6.99
C PRO A 69 -10.81 -6.86 -8.00
N ASP A 70 -11.99 -6.74 -8.60
CA ASP A 70 -12.37 -5.67 -9.53
C ASP A 70 -12.66 -4.34 -8.82
N GLN A 71 -12.98 -4.36 -7.53
CA GLN A 71 -13.26 -3.17 -6.72
C GLN A 71 -12.00 -2.51 -6.14
N LEU A 72 -10.82 -3.14 -6.25
CA LEU A 72 -9.58 -2.62 -5.65
C LEU A 72 -9.23 -1.19 -6.10
N LYS A 73 -9.43 -0.88 -7.39
CA LYS A 73 -9.19 0.47 -7.92
C LYS A 73 -10.15 1.49 -7.33
N HIS A 74 -11.42 1.11 -7.15
CA HIS A 74 -12.43 1.96 -6.54
C HIS A 74 -12.13 2.20 -5.06
N ILE A 75 -11.79 1.17 -4.31
CA ILE A 75 -11.39 1.29 -2.90
C ILE A 75 -10.16 2.20 -2.74
N GLN A 76 -9.19 2.09 -3.65
CA GLN A 76 -8.03 2.99 -3.67
C GLN A 76 -8.45 4.45 -3.91
N PHE A 77 -9.38 4.69 -4.83
CA PHE A 77 -9.97 6.01 -5.05
C PHE A 77 -10.68 6.53 -3.79
N LEU A 78 -11.54 5.73 -3.16
CA LEU A 78 -12.23 6.11 -1.91
C LEU A 78 -11.24 6.46 -0.79
N ARG A 79 -10.19 5.66 -0.64
CA ARG A 79 -9.13 5.93 0.33
C ARG A 79 -8.44 7.26 0.06
N ASN A 80 -7.98 7.48 -1.16
CA ASN A 80 -7.23 8.68 -1.52
C ASN A 80 -8.10 9.95 -1.38
N SER A 81 -9.35 9.90 -1.86
CA SER A 81 -10.31 11.01 -1.72
C SER A 81 -10.69 11.27 -0.26
N PHE A 82 -10.85 10.23 0.57
CA PHE A 82 -11.05 10.45 2.01
C PHE A 82 -9.84 11.10 2.69
N VAL A 83 -8.61 10.72 2.31
CA VAL A 83 -7.38 11.34 2.82
C VAL A 83 -7.29 12.81 2.40
N GLU A 84 -7.65 13.12 1.15
CA GLU A 84 -7.74 14.50 0.66
C GLU A 84 -8.76 15.32 1.46
N LEU A 85 -9.94 14.76 1.73
CA LEU A 85 -10.93 15.38 2.63
C LEU A 85 -10.35 15.62 4.03
N CYS A 86 -9.64 14.64 4.60
CA CYS A 86 -9.00 14.81 5.91
C CYS A 86 -7.98 15.95 5.92
N SER A 87 -7.32 16.20 4.78
CA SER A 87 -6.28 17.21 4.65
C SER A 87 -6.84 18.64 4.53
N VAL A 88 -8.17 18.80 4.33
CA VAL A 88 -8.86 20.10 4.39
C VAL A 88 -8.79 20.72 5.80
N ASP A 89 -8.89 19.90 6.85
CA ASP A 89 -8.72 20.32 8.25
C ASP A 89 -7.94 19.25 9.01
N VAL A 90 -6.61 19.33 8.92
CA VAL A 90 -5.69 18.36 9.54
C VAL A 90 -5.86 18.32 11.05
N GLN A 91 -6.12 19.46 11.71
CA GLN A 91 -6.26 19.51 13.16
C GLN A 91 -7.49 18.74 13.65
N LYS A 92 -8.65 18.94 13.02
CA LYS A 92 -9.85 18.15 13.33
C LYS A 92 -9.68 16.68 12.96
N SER A 93 -9.11 16.41 11.79
CA SER A 93 -8.84 15.05 11.33
C SER A 93 -7.94 14.28 12.30
N THR A 94 -6.87 14.91 12.80
CA THR A 94 -5.94 14.31 13.77
C THR A 94 -6.63 13.90 15.06
N ARG A 95 -7.54 14.72 15.59
CA ARG A 95 -8.33 14.37 16.79
C ARG A 95 -9.20 13.14 16.55
N LYS A 96 -9.83 13.02 15.37
CA LYS A 96 -10.66 11.87 15.01
C LYS A 96 -9.83 10.62 14.71
N ALA A 97 -8.71 10.81 14.02
CA ALA A 97 -7.72 9.78 13.71
C ALA A 97 -7.16 9.17 15.01
N MET A 98 -6.80 10.01 15.99
CA MET A 98 -6.35 9.58 17.32
C MET A 98 -7.33 8.59 17.95
N VAL A 99 -8.63 8.93 18.01
CA VAL A 99 -9.67 8.05 18.57
C VAL A 99 -9.75 6.73 17.78
N SER A 100 -9.73 6.79 16.45
CA SER A 100 -9.79 5.59 15.61
C SER A 100 -8.55 4.70 15.79
N ILE A 101 -7.35 5.28 15.84
CA ILE A 101 -6.07 4.55 16.00
C ILE A 101 -6.02 3.90 17.38
N GLN A 102 -6.46 4.59 18.43
CA GLN A 102 -6.57 4.02 19.77
C GLN A 102 -7.54 2.82 19.81
N GLN A 103 -8.65 2.87 19.07
CA GLN A 103 -9.56 1.72 18.94
C GLN A 103 -8.88 0.54 18.24
N LEU A 104 -8.13 0.78 17.15
CA LEU A 104 -7.37 -0.26 16.46
C LEU A 104 -6.31 -0.90 17.38
N ALA A 105 -5.65 -0.10 18.21
CA ALA A 105 -4.69 -0.57 19.21
C ALA A 105 -5.37 -1.44 20.27
N LYS A 106 -6.52 -1.01 20.81
CA LYS A 106 -7.30 -1.81 21.79
C LYS A 106 -7.72 -3.16 21.22
N MET A 107 -8.20 -3.19 19.98
CA MET A 107 -8.56 -4.45 19.29
C MET A 107 -7.35 -5.38 19.16
N LEU A 108 -6.19 -4.83 18.79
CA LEU A 108 -4.95 -5.60 18.68
C LEU A 108 -4.52 -6.18 20.03
N GLN A 109 -4.49 -5.35 21.07
CA GLN A 109 -4.14 -5.76 22.43
C GLN A 109 -5.07 -6.88 22.93
N GLN A 110 -6.38 -6.75 22.72
CA GLN A 110 -7.35 -7.77 23.10
C GLN A 110 -7.11 -9.09 22.37
N ALA A 111 -6.78 -9.07 21.08
CA ALA A 111 -6.48 -10.30 20.34
C ALA A 111 -5.19 -10.97 20.82
N ILE A 112 -4.16 -10.18 21.15
CA ILE A 112 -2.90 -10.68 21.70
C ILE A 112 -3.11 -11.33 23.07
N GLN A 113 -3.86 -10.66 23.95
CA GLN A 113 -4.12 -11.13 25.32
C GLN A 113 -5.03 -12.36 25.35
N THR A 114 -6.16 -12.30 24.64
CA THR A 114 -7.18 -13.36 24.75
C THR A 114 -6.92 -14.56 23.85
N LYS A 115 -6.11 -14.40 22.79
CA LYS A 115 -5.85 -15.40 21.73
C LYS A 115 -7.13 -16.02 21.14
N LYS A 116 -8.29 -15.39 21.31
CA LYS A 116 -9.57 -15.89 20.80
C LYS A 116 -9.57 -15.84 19.28
N LYS A 117 -10.03 -16.93 18.67
CA LYS A 117 -10.07 -17.09 17.20
C LYS A 117 -10.86 -15.97 16.51
N GLU A 118 -11.94 -15.50 17.12
CA GLU A 118 -12.75 -14.39 16.59
C GLU A 118 -12.02 -13.05 16.63
N ALA A 119 -11.34 -12.73 17.73
CA ALA A 119 -10.54 -11.52 17.84
C ALA A 119 -9.45 -11.47 16.76
N VAL A 120 -8.73 -12.58 16.55
CA VAL A 120 -7.72 -12.71 15.49
C VAL A 120 -8.35 -12.63 14.08
N LYS A 121 -9.55 -13.18 13.89
CA LYS A 121 -10.28 -13.08 12.61
C LYS A 121 -10.65 -11.63 12.29
N ASN A 122 -11.08 -10.86 13.29
CA ASN A 122 -11.44 -9.45 13.11
C ASN A 122 -10.23 -8.58 12.71
N LEU A 123 -9.05 -8.86 13.24
CA LEU A 123 -7.80 -8.19 12.84
C LEU A 123 -7.38 -8.55 11.41
N CYS A 124 -7.69 -9.77 10.95
CA CYS A 124 -7.44 -10.23 9.60
C CYS A 124 -8.64 -9.94 8.66
N SER A 125 -9.36 -8.84 8.90
CA SER A 125 -10.47 -8.36 8.05
C SER A 125 -10.01 -7.22 7.14
N TRP A 126 -10.65 -7.10 5.98
CA TRP A 126 -10.41 -5.98 5.06
C TRP A 126 -10.74 -4.64 5.69
N GLN A 127 -11.73 -4.56 6.58
CA GLN A 127 -12.08 -3.35 7.31
C GLN A 127 -10.92 -2.89 8.21
N TYR A 128 -10.39 -3.79 9.05
CA TYR A 128 -9.28 -3.44 9.95
C TYR A 128 -8.04 -2.97 9.18
N ILE A 129 -7.70 -3.68 8.10
CA ILE A 129 -6.58 -3.35 7.21
C ILE A 129 -6.81 -2.01 6.49
N SER A 130 -8.03 -1.73 6.06
CA SER A 130 -8.37 -0.48 5.36
C SER A 130 -8.38 0.72 6.30
N CYS A 131 -8.78 0.53 7.57
CA CYS A 131 -8.60 1.56 8.61
C CYS A 131 -7.11 1.92 8.78
N ILE A 132 -6.23 0.92 8.92
CA ILE A 132 -4.79 1.16 9.01
C ILE A 132 -4.31 1.89 7.74
N ASP A 133 -4.68 1.41 6.55
CA ASP A 133 -4.28 1.99 5.27
C ASP A 133 -4.60 3.49 5.18
N VAL A 134 -5.83 3.88 5.52
CA VAL A 134 -6.26 5.28 5.52
C VAL A 134 -5.39 6.13 6.44
N TRP A 135 -5.15 5.68 7.67
CA TRP A 135 -4.37 6.47 8.63
C TRP A 135 -2.89 6.55 8.25
N VAL A 136 -2.33 5.48 7.67
CA VAL A 136 -0.98 5.49 7.11
C VAL A 136 -0.87 6.53 5.99
N MET A 137 -1.83 6.57 5.07
CA MET A 137 -1.85 7.54 3.97
C MET A 137 -2.08 8.97 4.48
N PHE A 138 -2.99 9.18 5.44
CA PHE A 138 -3.24 10.49 6.05
C PHE A 138 -1.99 11.05 6.74
N ILE A 139 -1.33 10.24 7.58
CA ILE A 139 -0.10 10.63 8.25
C ILE A 139 0.97 10.95 7.20
N SER A 140 1.16 10.07 6.21
CA SER A 140 2.19 10.25 5.19
C SER A 140 1.99 11.50 4.33
N ALA A 141 0.75 11.91 4.09
CA ALA A 141 0.43 13.11 3.33
C ALA A 141 0.67 14.41 4.11
N ASN A 142 0.62 14.38 5.44
CA ASN A 142 0.56 15.59 6.27
C ASN A 142 1.70 15.72 7.31
N VAL A 143 2.50 14.68 7.54
CA VAL A 143 3.52 14.65 8.62
C VAL A 143 4.68 15.63 8.43
N ARG A 144 4.87 16.17 7.21
CA ARG A 144 5.91 17.17 6.93
C ARG A 144 5.51 18.56 7.39
N ASP A 145 4.23 18.87 7.30
CA ASP A 145 3.69 20.21 7.56
C ASP A 145 3.01 20.32 8.94
N TYR A 146 2.68 19.17 9.55
CA TYR A 146 1.95 19.10 10.81
C TYR A 146 2.62 18.12 11.81
N ASP A 147 2.54 18.46 13.10
CA ASP A 147 2.99 17.56 14.16
C ASP A 147 2.02 16.38 14.32
N LEU A 148 2.36 15.27 13.64
CA LEU A 148 1.64 14.00 13.70
C LEU A 148 2.48 12.90 14.36
N GLN A 149 3.56 13.25 15.07
CA GLN A 149 4.47 12.27 15.67
C GLN A 149 3.74 11.29 16.61
N PRO A 150 2.80 11.70 17.48
CA PRO A 150 2.06 10.75 18.31
C PRO A 150 1.26 9.72 17.49
N LEU A 151 0.63 10.15 16.39
CA LEU A 151 -0.12 9.27 15.49
C LEU A 151 0.81 8.32 14.74
N LEU A 152 1.94 8.84 14.25
CA LEU A 152 2.99 8.07 13.58
C LEU A 152 3.48 6.94 14.48
N TYR A 153 3.86 7.23 15.73
CA TYR A 153 4.36 6.20 16.64
C TYR A 153 3.31 5.15 16.94
N MET A 154 2.06 5.54 17.25
CA MET A 154 1.02 4.55 17.52
C MET A 154 0.72 3.67 16.31
N ILE A 155 0.63 4.22 15.10
CA ILE A 155 0.32 3.40 13.92
C ILE A 155 1.47 2.45 13.59
N VAL A 156 2.73 2.87 13.77
CA VAL A 156 3.90 2.00 13.62
C VAL A 156 3.86 0.84 14.62
N GLN A 157 3.52 1.09 15.88
CA GLN A 157 3.37 0.03 16.88
C GLN A 157 2.25 -0.96 16.53
N ILE A 158 1.11 -0.47 16.04
CA ILE A 158 0.02 -1.33 15.56
C ILE A 158 0.49 -2.20 14.40
N ILE A 159 1.13 -1.62 13.39
CA ILE A 159 1.61 -2.35 12.20
C ILE A 159 2.65 -3.41 12.60
N ASN A 160 3.58 -3.08 13.49
CA ASN A 160 4.55 -4.05 14.03
C ASN A 160 3.85 -5.19 14.78
N GLY A 161 2.91 -4.87 15.66
CA GLY A 161 2.15 -5.89 16.40
C GLY A 161 1.33 -6.80 15.49
N VAL A 162 0.71 -6.27 14.43
CA VAL A 162 0.04 -7.06 13.38
C VAL A 162 1.03 -7.96 12.66
N THR A 163 2.20 -7.44 12.27
CA THR A 163 3.21 -8.21 11.53
C THR A 163 3.74 -9.38 12.35
N VAL A 164 3.96 -9.18 13.65
CA VAL A 164 4.41 -10.22 14.60
C VAL A 164 3.30 -11.24 14.85
N LEU A 165 2.06 -10.79 15.07
CA LEU A 165 0.92 -11.68 15.32
C LEU A 165 0.65 -12.63 14.15
N PHE A 166 0.83 -12.14 12.91
CA PHE A 166 0.60 -12.89 11.68
C PHE A 166 1.90 -13.34 11.00
N SER A 167 2.78 -14.00 11.75
CA SER A 167 4.10 -14.43 11.26
C SER A 167 4.11 -15.62 10.29
N GLY A 168 3.03 -16.40 10.24
CA GLY A 168 2.98 -17.61 9.42
C GLY A 168 2.97 -17.34 7.91
N PRO A 169 3.50 -18.28 7.08
CA PRO A 169 3.66 -18.10 5.63
C PRO A 169 2.35 -17.80 4.89
N ARG A 170 1.22 -18.24 5.44
CA ARG A 170 -0.11 -18.00 4.89
C ARG A 170 -0.48 -16.51 4.86
N TYR A 171 0.14 -15.69 5.69
CA TYR A 171 -0.10 -14.25 5.82
C TYR A 171 0.95 -13.41 5.11
N LEU A 172 1.74 -14.00 4.19
CA LEU A 172 2.70 -13.27 3.36
C LEU A 172 2.10 -11.97 2.74
N PRO A 173 0.89 -11.98 2.14
CA PRO A 173 0.31 -10.74 1.59
C PRO A 173 0.15 -9.62 2.63
N LEU A 174 -0.38 -9.96 3.81
CA LEU A 174 -0.55 -9.02 4.91
C LEU A 174 0.78 -8.49 5.42
N ARG A 175 1.78 -9.37 5.59
CA ARG A 175 3.14 -8.96 6.02
C ARG A 175 3.79 -8.02 5.03
N VAL A 176 3.70 -8.33 3.73
CA VAL A 176 4.22 -7.46 2.67
C VAL A 176 3.54 -6.09 2.73
N LYS A 177 2.21 -6.04 2.86
CA LYS A 177 1.47 -4.77 3.00
C LYS A 177 1.89 -3.98 4.25
N CYS A 178 2.08 -4.65 5.38
CA CYS A 178 2.55 -4.01 6.62
C CYS A 178 3.93 -3.37 6.44
N ILE A 179 4.88 -4.10 5.83
CA ILE A 179 6.23 -3.58 5.61
C ILE A 179 6.22 -2.45 4.56
N GLN A 180 5.36 -2.52 3.54
CA GLN A 180 5.14 -1.41 2.61
C GLN A 180 4.66 -0.15 3.33
N TRP A 181 3.72 -0.27 4.27
CA TRP A 181 3.28 0.86 5.09
C TRP A 181 4.40 1.44 5.95
N LEU A 182 5.20 0.59 6.61
CA LEU A 182 6.35 1.04 7.41
C LEU A 182 7.38 1.77 6.54
N ASN A 183 7.73 1.22 5.37
CA ASN A 183 8.62 1.89 4.42
C ASN A 183 8.04 3.21 3.92
N HIS A 184 6.72 3.29 3.68
CA HIS A 184 6.07 4.52 3.22
C HIS A 184 6.10 5.60 4.31
N LEU A 185 5.77 5.25 5.55
CA LEU A 185 5.84 6.16 6.71
C LEU A 185 7.27 6.66 6.96
N SER A 186 8.27 5.78 6.85
CA SER A 186 9.69 6.13 6.98
C SER A 186 10.10 7.17 5.93
N SER A 187 9.71 6.93 4.67
CA SER A 187 10.00 7.85 3.56
C SER A 187 9.30 9.21 3.68
N SER A 188 8.04 9.24 4.13
CA SER A 188 7.26 10.48 4.23
C SER A 188 7.67 11.34 5.43
N SER A 189 7.90 10.71 6.59
CA SER A 189 8.26 11.39 7.84
C SER A 189 9.75 11.69 7.99
N GLY A 190 10.62 11.02 7.24
CA GLY A 190 12.08 11.09 7.45
C GLY A 190 12.55 10.37 8.71
N VAL A 191 11.66 9.70 9.44
CA VAL A 191 12.01 8.93 10.65
C VAL A 191 12.45 7.52 10.25
N PHE A 192 13.59 7.07 10.78
CA PHE A 192 14.05 5.70 10.58
C PHE A 192 13.11 4.69 11.25
N ILE A 193 12.49 3.83 10.43
CA ILE A 193 11.67 2.71 10.90
C ILE A 193 12.37 1.39 10.51
N PRO A 194 12.85 0.59 11.49
CA PRO A 194 13.56 -0.64 11.19
C PRO A 194 12.60 -1.73 10.68
N VAL A 195 12.76 -2.14 9.42
CA VAL A 195 11.94 -3.21 8.82
C VAL A 195 12.72 -4.48 8.50
N ALA A 196 14.05 -4.42 8.54
CA ALA A 196 14.88 -5.47 7.97
C ALA A 196 14.66 -6.85 8.60
N SER A 197 14.52 -6.93 9.93
CA SER A 197 14.21 -8.20 10.60
C SER A 197 12.87 -8.78 10.14
N LEU A 198 11.83 -7.94 10.05
CA LEU A 198 10.49 -8.37 9.63
C LEU A 198 10.49 -8.94 8.21
N VAL A 199 11.32 -8.36 7.32
CA VAL A 199 11.50 -8.86 5.95
C VAL A 199 12.26 -10.18 5.95
N LEU A 200 13.38 -10.25 6.67
CA LEU A 200 14.27 -11.42 6.64
C LEU A 200 13.61 -12.67 7.24
N ASP A 201 12.69 -12.52 8.19
CA ASP A 201 11.92 -13.63 8.73
C ASP A 201 11.05 -14.35 7.66
N VAL A 202 10.71 -13.66 6.57
CA VAL A 202 9.99 -14.26 5.42
C VAL A 202 10.87 -15.25 4.66
N LEU A 203 12.19 -15.06 4.68
CA LEU A 203 13.15 -15.96 4.04
C LEU A 203 13.40 -17.24 4.86
N GLU A 204 13.06 -17.24 6.15
CA GLU A 204 13.26 -18.38 7.05
C GLU A 204 12.10 -19.38 7.05
N TYR A 205 11.10 -19.18 6.20
CA TYR A 205 10.03 -20.15 6.04
C TYR A 205 10.59 -21.49 5.56
N LYS A 206 10.50 -22.51 6.43
CA LYS A 206 10.79 -23.91 6.10
C LYS A 206 9.76 -24.41 5.10
N ILE A 207 10.05 -24.23 3.82
CA ILE A 207 9.21 -24.72 2.72
C ILE A 207 9.91 -25.96 2.18
N GLY A 208 9.26 -27.13 2.28
CA GLY A 208 9.84 -28.41 1.90
C GLY A 208 10.43 -28.40 0.49
N GLU A 209 11.54 -29.12 0.31
CA GLU A 209 12.23 -29.25 -0.97
C GLU A 209 11.34 -29.96 -2.00
N GLY A 210 11.32 -29.48 -3.25
CA GLY A 210 10.66 -30.18 -4.36
C GLY A 210 9.21 -29.79 -4.69
N GLY A 211 8.76 -28.57 -4.36
CA GLY A 211 7.43 -28.10 -4.78
C GLY A 211 7.26 -28.03 -6.30
N LYS A 212 6.21 -28.66 -6.85
CA LYS A 212 5.80 -28.49 -8.26
C LYS A 212 5.59 -27.00 -8.59
N HIS A 213 5.85 -26.59 -9.83
CA HIS A 213 5.52 -25.24 -10.33
C HIS A 213 4.00 -25.04 -10.14
N GLY A 214 3.64 -24.07 -9.30
CA GLY A 214 2.26 -23.81 -8.90
C GLY A 214 1.54 -22.84 -9.83
N LYS A 215 0.32 -22.44 -9.47
CA LYS A 215 -0.32 -21.26 -10.07
C LYS A 215 0.44 -19.99 -9.69
N ALA A 216 0.39 -18.97 -10.54
CA ALA A 216 0.95 -17.66 -10.22
C ALA A 216 0.25 -17.06 -8.99
N ILE A 217 1.01 -16.34 -8.15
CA ILE A 217 0.54 -15.83 -6.86
C ILE A 217 0.48 -14.30 -6.95
N SER A 218 -0.71 -13.73 -6.77
CA SER A 218 -0.90 -12.29 -6.60
C SER A 218 -1.10 -11.99 -5.11
N LEU A 219 -0.24 -11.14 -4.55
CA LEU A 219 -0.33 -10.69 -3.15
C LEU A 219 -1.38 -9.56 -2.99
N SER A 220 -1.79 -8.93 -4.08
CA SER A 220 -2.75 -7.80 -4.06
C SER A 220 -4.19 -8.25 -3.81
N ASN A 221 -4.52 -9.52 -4.07
CA ASN A 221 -5.89 -10.01 -4.16
C ASN A 221 -6.45 -10.60 -2.86
N GLY A 222 -5.67 -10.61 -1.78
CA GLY A 222 -6.11 -11.24 -0.55
C GLY A 222 -5.19 -11.00 0.63
N ILE A 223 -5.77 -11.00 1.82
CA ILE A 223 -5.04 -10.86 3.09
C ILE A 223 -4.28 -12.16 3.43
N LYS A 224 -4.77 -13.29 2.92
CA LYS A 224 -4.35 -14.63 3.32
C LYS A 224 -4.34 -15.59 2.12
N LEU A 225 -3.25 -16.33 1.96
CA LEU A 225 -3.10 -17.32 0.88
C LEU A 225 -3.79 -18.65 1.21
N PRO A 226 -4.24 -19.46 0.23
CA PRO A 226 -4.65 -20.84 0.47
C PRO A 226 -3.49 -21.74 0.92
N LYS A 227 -3.75 -22.71 1.83
CA LYS A 227 -2.72 -23.62 2.38
C LYS A 227 -2.00 -24.44 1.29
N GLN A 228 -2.71 -24.79 0.22
CA GLN A 228 -2.20 -25.62 -0.87
C GLN A 228 -1.03 -24.96 -1.63
N ILE A 229 -0.99 -23.63 -1.67
CA ILE A 229 0.00 -22.86 -2.45
C ILE A 229 1.33 -22.73 -1.69
N LEU A 230 1.32 -22.86 -0.37
CA LEU A 230 2.47 -22.59 0.51
C LEU A 230 3.66 -23.55 0.31
N LYS A 231 3.43 -24.72 -0.29
CA LYS A 231 4.48 -25.69 -0.62
C LYS A 231 5.00 -25.55 -2.05
N SER A 232 4.44 -24.64 -2.85
CA SER A 232 4.83 -24.50 -4.26
C SER A 232 6.13 -23.74 -4.40
N ARG A 233 6.89 -24.04 -5.47
CA ARG A 233 8.10 -23.29 -5.82
C ARG A 233 7.81 -21.80 -6.06
N ASN A 234 6.66 -21.48 -6.66
CA ASN A 234 6.23 -20.11 -6.89
C ASN A 234 6.05 -19.33 -5.58
N PHE A 235 5.64 -19.99 -4.49
CA PHE A 235 5.52 -19.34 -3.19
C PHE A 235 6.89 -18.97 -2.62
N GLN A 236 7.87 -19.89 -2.68
CA GLN A 236 9.26 -19.60 -2.29
C GLN A 236 9.83 -18.44 -3.09
N GLU A 237 9.62 -18.46 -4.41
CA GLU A 237 10.06 -17.39 -5.30
C GLU A 237 9.40 -16.04 -4.94
N GLN A 238 8.09 -16.03 -4.67
CA GLN A 238 7.42 -14.80 -4.22
C GLN A 238 7.94 -14.29 -2.87
N CYS A 239 8.29 -15.19 -1.92
CA CYS A 239 8.91 -14.78 -0.65
C CYS A 239 10.22 -14.04 -0.91
N ILE A 240 11.09 -14.58 -1.77
CA ILE A 240 12.40 -14.00 -2.08
C ILE A 240 12.25 -12.68 -2.83
N LEU A 241 11.40 -12.64 -3.86
CA LEU A 241 11.15 -11.43 -4.62
C LEU A 241 10.56 -10.32 -3.75
N SER A 242 9.58 -10.66 -2.91
CA SER A 242 9.01 -9.69 -1.95
C SER A 242 10.06 -9.20 -0.96
N ALA A 243 10.93 -10.08 -0.46
CA ALA A 243 11.98 -9.68 0.48
C ALA A 243 12.99 -8.72 -0.16
N VAL A 244 13.43 -9.00 -1.39
CA VAL A 244 14.32 -8.11 -2.15
C VAL A 244 13.64 -6.77 -2.44
N GLU A 245 12.38 -6.78 -2.88
CA GLU A 245 11.62 -5.55 -3.16
C GLU A 245 11.49 -4.67 -1.90
N LEU A 246 11.13 -5.26 -0.76
CA LEU A 246 10.92 -4.53 0.49
C LEU A 246 12.23 -4.02 1.09
N LEU A 247 13.31 -4.81 1.07
CA LEU A 247 14.63 -4.37 1.53
C LEU A 247 15.23 -3.33 0.60
N SER A 248 15.05 -3.47 -0.72
CA SER A 248 15.50 -2.46 -1.68
C SER A 248 14.79 -1.12 -1.43
N ALA A 249 13.48 -1.15 -1.18
CA ALA A 249 12.72 0.05 -0.83
C ALA A 249 13.18 0.67 0.50
N HIS A 250 13.50 -0.16 1.50
CA HIS A 250 14.03 0.31 2.77
C HIS A 250 15.41 0.96 2.59
N PHE A 251 16.37 0.26 1.99
CA PHE A 251 17.73 0.74 1.81
C PHE A 251 17.83 1.94 0.89
N SER A 252 16.99 2.06 -0.12
CA SER A 252 16.98 3.20 -1.04
C SER A 252 16.72 4.53 -0.32
N GLN A 253 15.93 4.51 0.75
CA GLN A 253 15.65 5.70 1.57
C GLN A 253 16.90 6.19 2.32
N TRP A 254 17.77 5.25 2.71
CA TRP A 254 18.92 5.48 3.57
C TRP A 254 20.25 5.36 2.82
N SER A 255 20.24 5.11 1.51
CA SER A 255 21.43 4.78 0.71
C SER A 255 22.47 5.90 0.64
N TYR A 256 22.08 7.13 0.97
CA TYR A 256 22.93 8.31 1.01
C TYR A 256 23.24 8.77 2.44
N HIS A 257 22.70 8.09 3.45
CA HIS A 257 22.91 8.46 4.84
C HIS A 257 24.28 7.98 5.33
N VAL A 258 24.97 8.77 6.15
CA VAL A 258 26.32 8.46 6.65
C VAL A 258 26.39 7.11 7.40
N SER A 259 25.29 6.73 8.05
CA SER A 259 25.14 5.45 8.78
C SER A 259 24.69 4.27 7.93
N PHE A 260 24.62 4.41 6.60
CA PHE A 260 24.20 3.31 5.72
C PHE A 260 25.04 2.02 5.89
N PRO A 261 26.39 2.08 5.98
CA PRO A 261 27.21 0.90 6.24
C PRO A 261 26.78 0.13 7.50
N ASP A 262 26.53 0.87 8.58
CA ASP A 262 26.13 0.32 9.87
C ASP A 262 24.72 -0.32 9.78
N LEU A 263 23.79 0.38 9.13
CA LEU A 263 22.40 -0.05 8.91
C LEU A 263 22.31 -1.35 8.08
N ALA A 264 23.15 -1.48 7.04
CA ALA A 264 23.12 -2.61 6.12
C ALA A 264 23.84 -3.86 6.65
N THR A 265 24.66 -3.74 7.70
CA THR A 265 25.52 -4.82 8.21
C THR A 265 24.74 -6.06 8.64
N MET A 266 23.78 -5.92 9.57
CA MET A 266 23.02 -7.06 10.10
C MET A 266 22.16 -7.76 9.01
N PRO A 267 21.45 -7.01 8.14
CA PRO A 267 20.75 -7.62 7.01
C PRO A 267 21.68 -8.40 6.06
N LEU A 268 22.85 -7.86 5.74
CA LEU A 268 23.82 -8.54 4.87
C LEU A 268 24.29 -9.88 5.46
N ILE A 269 24.55 -9.94 6.77
CA ILE A 269 24.92 -11.20 7.44
C ILE A 269 23.83 -12.26 7.25
N ARG A 270 22.56 -11.91 7.49
CA ARG A 270 21.44 -12.86 7.31
C ARG A 270 21.23 -13.25 5.84
N LEU A 271 21.42 -12.31 4.91
CA LEU A 271 21.31 -12.59 3.47
C LEU A 271 22.43 -13.51 2.98
N ARG A 272 23.68 -13.33 3.44
CA ARG A 272 24.81 -14.22 3.13
C ARG A 272 24.56 -15.63 3.67
N LYS A 273 24.09 -15.75 4.92
CA LYS A 273 23.68 -17.04 5.49
C LYS A 273 22.59 -17.72 4.65
N PHE A 274 21.57 -16.97 4.21
CA PHE A 274 20.54 -17.52 3.32
C PHE A 274 21.13 -17.97 1.97
N HIS A 275 22.02 -17.16 1.38
CA HIS A 275 22.70 -17.49 0.13
C HIS A 275 23.52 -18.78 0.26
N GLU A 276 24.27 -18.98 1.34
CA GLU A 276 25.06 -20.19 1.59
C GLU A 276 24.19 -21.44 1.79
N THR A 277 23.10 -21.30 2.55
CA THR A 277 22.22 -22.43 2.92
C THR A 277 21.20 -22.81 1.86
N SER A 278 20.89 -21.91 0.91
CA SER A 278 19.91 -22.20 -0.14
C SER A 278 20.42 -23.24 -1.14
N THR A 279 19.62 -24.26 -1.44
CA THR A 279 19.94 -25.28 -2.44
C THR A 279 19.53 -24.89 -3.87
N VAL A 280 18.68 -23.87 -4.02
CA VAL A 280 18.09 -23.49 -5.31
C VAL A 280 18.88 -22.36 -5.97
N GLU A 281 19.56 -22.66 -7.07
CA GLU A 281 20.46 -21.72 -7.76
C GLU A 281 19.77 -20.43 -8.25
N SER A 282 18.51 -20.53 -8.71
CA SER A 282 17.74 -19.34 -9.12
C SER A 282 17.51 -18.37 -7.95
N PHE A 283 17.36 -18.88 -6.73
CA PHE A 283 17.17 -18.07 -5.53
C PHE A 283 18.48 -17.43 -5.09
N LYS A 284 19.56 -18.21 -5.08
CA LYS A 284 20.93 -17.75 -4.81
C LYS A 284 21.30 -16.57 -5.68
N ARG A 285 21.08 -16.68 -7.00
CA ARG A 285 21.41 -15.62 -7.95
C ARG A 285 20.70 -14.29 -7.66
N VAL A 286 19.42 -14.33 -7.31
CA VAL A 286 18.62 -13.13 -7.00
C VAL A 286 19.15 -12.46 -5.72
N VAL A 287 19.40 -13.25 -4.67
CA VAL A 287 19.89 -12.73 -3.39
C VAL A 287 21.34 -12.24 -3.51
N LYS A 288 22.21 -12.96 -4.21
CA LYS A 288 23.61 -12.56 -4.45
C LYS A 288 23.68 -11.22 -5.18
N ARG A 289 22.90 -11.06 -6.26
CA ARG A 289 22.81 -9.77 -6.97
C ARG A 289 22.38 -8.64 -6.05
N PHE A 290 21.45 -8.88 -5.13
CA PHE A 290 21.04 -7.87 -4.15
C PHE A 290 22.16 -7.53 -3.17
N ILE A 291 22.84 -8.55 -2.61
CA ILE A 291 24.01 -8.39 -1.73
C ILE A 291 25.08 -7.52 -2.41
N ASP A 292 25.45 -7.84 -3.65
CA ASP A 292 26.49 -7.13 -4.39
C ASP A 292 26.16 -5.63 -4.56
N GLN A 293 24.88 -5.31 -4.81
CA GLN A 293 24.44 -3.92 -4.96
C GLN A 293 24.47 -3.15 -3.63
N VAL A 294 24.14 -3.81 -2.53
CA VAL A 294 24.23 -3.20 -1.20
C VAL A 294 25.69 -2.99 -0.81
N GLU A 295 26.57 -3.98 -1.03
CA GLU A 295 28.01 -3.89 -0.75
C GLU A 295 28.67 -2.76 -1.57
N GLN A 296 28.35 -2.62 -2.86
CA GLN A 296 28.82 -1.49 -3.67
C GLN A 296 28.37 -0.14 -3.11
N ASN A 297 27.15 -0.03 -2.58
CA ASN A 297 26.68 1.20 -1.97
C ASN A 297 27.36 1.48 -0.62
N ILE A 298 27.68 0.44 0.15
CA ILE A 298 28.48 0.56 1.38
C ILE A 298 29.84 1.15 1.05
N GLU A 299 30.55 0.60 0.05
CA GLU A 299 31.87 1.11 -0.36
C GLU A 299 31.80 2.57 -0.83
N PHE A 300 30.77 2.92 -1.63
CA PHE A 300 30.53 4.29 -2.07
C PHE A 300 30.33 5.26 -0.89
N VAL A 301 29.47 4.91 0.06
CA VAL A 301 29.20 5.75 1.24
C VAL A 301 30.40 5.81 2.16
N GLN A 302 31.12 4.70 2.37
CA GLN A 302 32.29 4.63 3.24
C GLN A 302 33.41 5.54 2.71
N LYS A 303 33.72 5.46 1.40
CA LYS A 303 34.72 6.34 0.79
C LYS A 303 34.38 7.81 1.00
N LYS A 304 33.10 8.17 0.88
CA LYS A 304 32.63 9.55 1.10
C LYS A 304 32.63 9.94 2.57
N ARG A 305 32.38 8.99 3.47
CA ARG A 305 32.45 9.17 4.92
C ARG A 305 33.88 9.36 5.41
N ASP A 306 34.87 8.73 4.79
CA ASP A 306 36.28 8.89 5.14
C ASP A 306 36.82 10.28 4.74
N GLU A 307 36.18 10.96 3.80
CA GLU A 307 36.52 12.31 3.33
C GLU A 307 35.95 13.43 4.24
N VAL A 308 35.03 13.13 5.17
CA VAL A 308 34.37 14.17 5.97
C VAL A 308 35.07 14.42 7.31
N ALA A 309 35.16 15.70 7.70
CA ALA A 309 35.77 16.12 8.95
C ALA A 309 34.74 16.45 10.06
N PHE A 310 33.43 16.41 9.75
CA PHE A 310 32.39 16.78 10.71
C PHE A 310 32.13 15.66 11.74
N SER A 311 31.76 16.07 12.96
CA SER A 311 31.39 15.15 14.04
C SER A 311 29.97 14.59 13.82
N PRO A 312 29.65 13.35 14.26
CA PRO A 312 28.28 12.84 14.26
C PRO A 312 27.28 13.70 15.06
N LYS A 313 27.76 14.58 15.94
CA LYS A 313 26.94 15.54 16.69
C LYS A 313 26.46 16.73 15.84
N ASP A 314 27.12 16.99 14.72
CA ASP A 314 26.74 18.05 13.79
C ASP A 314 25.60 17.55 12.89
N GLN A 315 24.37 17.74 13.36
CA GLN A 315 23.16 17.29 12.66
C GLN A 315 23.02 17.92 11.28
N GLN A 316 23.39 19.20 11.11
CA GLN A 316 23.27 19.89 9.82
C GLN A 316 24.21 19.28 8.78
N SER A 317 25.47 19.04 9.15
CA SER A 317 26.42 18.38 8.25
C SER A 317 26.03 16.94 7.91
N VAL A 318 25.49 16.20 8.89
CA VAL A 318 24.96 14.84 8.66
C VAL A 318 23.78 14.85 7.69
N GLU A 319 22.86 15.81 7.83
CA GLU A 319 21.72 15.94 6.93
C GLU A 319 22.13 16.35 5.51
N LEU A 320 23.14 17.22 5.37
CA LEU A 320 23.67 17.67 4.08
C LEU A 320 24.56 16.62 3.38
N PHE A 321 25.03 15.61 4.11
CA PHE A 321 25.88 14.54 3.59
C PHE A 321 25.23 13.89 2.35
N LEU A 322 25.97 13.91 1.24
CA LEU A 322 25.57 13.34 -0.05
C LEU A 322 24.22 13.83 -0.62
N GLN A 323 23.67 14.96 -0.16
CA GLN A 323 22.41 15.47 -0.73
C GLN A 323 22.50 15.79 -2.23
N LEU A 324 23.62 16.36 -2.70
CA LEU A 324 23.84 16.60 -4.12
C LEU A 324 23.85 15.31 -4.94
N ALA A 325 24.49 14.25 -4.43
CA ALA A 325 24.49 12.94 -5.07
C ALA A 325 23.10 12.27 -5.04
N LYS A 326 22.31 12.52 -3.99
CA LYS A 326 20.91 12.08 -3.90
C LYS A 326 20.04 12.77 -4.95
N GLN A 327 20.25 14.07 -5.19
CA GLN A 327 19.54 14.85 -6.20
C GLN A 327 19.88 14.41 -7.64
N SER A 328 21.14 14.09 -7.91
CA SER A 328 21.53 13.54 -9.23
C SER A 328 20.95 12.14 -9.46
N GLY A 329 20.72 11.36 -8.39
CA GLY A 329 20.00 10.09 -8.44
C GLY A 329 20.66 9.02 -9.31
N SER A 330 21.96 9.17 -9.58
CA SER A 330 22.71 8.40 -10.57
C SER A 330 23.52 7.25 -9.98
N THR A 331 23.43 7.00 -8.66
CA THR A 331 24.18 5.90 -8.03
C THR A 331 23.70 4.53 -8.54
N PRO A 332 24.62 3.54 -8.63
CA PRO A 332 24.26 2.18 -9.04
C PRO A 332 23.09 1.60 -8.23
N PHE A 333 23.06 1.83 -6.91
CA PHE A 333 21.99 1.33 -6.05
C PHE A 333 20.64 2.00 -6.34
N SER A 334 20.61 3.32 -6.56
CA SER A 334 19.37 4.01 -6.96
C SER A 334 18.81 3.50 -8.28
N GLN A 335 19.68 3.22 -9.26
CA GLN A 335 19.26 2.63 -10.54
C GLN A 335 18.76 1.20 -10.37
N TYR A 336 19.46 0.39 -9.57
CA TYR A 336 19.03 -0.96 -9.23
C TYR A 336 17.65 -0.97 -8.55
N TYR A 337 17.44 -0.12 -7.55
CA TYR A 337 16.16 0.03 -6.87
C TYR A 337 15.03 0.38 -7.86
N LYS A 338 15.24 1.37 -8.74
CA LYS A 338 14.26 1.73 -9.78
C LYS A 338 13.91 0.52 -10.66
N SER A 339 14.91 -0.22 -11.14
CA SER A 339 14.70 -1.42 -11.96
C SER A 339 13.92 -2.52 -11.22
N ILE A 340 14.19 -2.72 -9.92
CA ILE A 340 13.44 -3.69 -9.10
C ILE A 340 11.98 -3.28 -8.96
N MET A 341 11.71 -2.00 -8.69
CA MET A 341 10.34 -1.49 -8.55
C MET A 341 9.56 -1.55 -9.86
N GLU A 342 10.18 -1.18 -10.99
CA GLU A 342 9.57 -1.30 -12.32
C GLU A 342 9.18 -2.75 -12.64
N LYS A 343 10.08 -3.71 -12.35
CA LYS A 343 9.81 -5.15 -12.50
C LYS A 343 8.67 -5.62 -11.60
N ALA A 344 8.59 -5.13 -10.37
CA ALA A 344 7.52 -5.46 -9.45
C ALA A 344 6.17 -4.94 -9.97
N VAL A 345 6.12 -3.69 -10.47
CA VAL A 345 4.92 -3.11 -11.08
C VAL A 345 4.49 -3.90 -12.32
N ALA A 346 5.40 -4.17 -13.25
CA ALA A 346 5.12 -4.94 -14.46
C ALA A 346 4.59 -6.35 -14.13
N ARG A 347 5.17 -7.02 -13.13
CA ARG A 347 4.72 -8.33 -12.66
C ARG A 347 3.29 -8.27 -12.10
N ASN A 348 3.00 -7.28 -11.26
CA ASN A 348 1.68 -7.11 -10.68
C ASN A 348 0.61 -6.80 -11.74
N LEU A 349 0.94 -5.98 -12.76
CA LEU A 349 0.05 -5.70 -13.89
C LEU A 349 -0.25 -6.98 -14.68
N ALA A 350 0.78 -7.74 -15.07
CA ALA A 350 0.62 -8.98 -15.83
C ALA A 350 -0.19 -10.05 -15.07
N LEU A 351 -0.09 -10.08 -13.73
CA LEU A 351 -0.88 -10.98 -12.89
C LEU A 351 -2.35 -10.54 -12.78
N ASN A 352 -2.60 -9.24 -12.80
CA ASN A 352 -3.95 -8.69 -12.74
C ASN A 352 -4.71 -8.88 -14.07
N GLU A 353 -4.01 -8.83 -15.21
CA GLU A 353 -4.59 -9.07 -16.53
C GLU A 353 -4.95 -10.55 -16.76
N LYS A 354 -4.19 -11.49 -16.17
CA LYS A 354 -4.42 -12.94 -16.31
C LYS A 354 -5.55 -13.49 -15.43
N LEU A 355 -6.27 -12.65 -14.68
CA LEU A 355 -7.41 -13.08 -13.87
C LEU A 355 -8.68 -13.22 -14.75
N PRO A 356 -9.50 -14.27 -14.54
CA PRO A 356 -10.65 -14.62 -15.39
C PRO A 356 -11.80 -13.59 -15.43
N GLY A 357 -11.67 -12.44 -14.75
CA GLY A 357 -12.58 -11.29 -14.86
C GLY A 357 -12.34 -10.43 -16.11
N ALA A 358 -11.07 -10.28 -16.54
CA ALA A 358 -10.73 -9.50 -17.73
C ALA A 358 -11.20 -10.20 -19.03
N GLU A 359 -11.14 -11.53 -19.07
CA GLU A 359 -11.70 -12.32 -20.18
C GLU A 359 -13.22 -12.26 -20.25
N LYS A 360 -13.91 -12.20 -19.10
CA LYS A 360 -15.37 -12.00 -19.04
C LYS A 360 -15.75 -10.61 -19.53
N LEU A 361 -14.99 -9.57 -19.16
CA LEU A 361 -15.20 -8.22 -19.66
C LEU A 361 -14.94 -8.14 -21.17
N HIS A 362 -13.85 -8.73 -21.67
CA HIS A 362 -13.60 -8.82 -23.11
C HIS A 362 -14.68 -9.63 -23.86
N LYS A 363 -15.18 -10.74 -23.31
CA LYS A 363 -16.31 -11.48 -23.90
C LYS A 363 -17.62 -10.69 -23.85
N LYS A 364 -17.85 -9.88 -22.80
CA LYS A 364 -19.04 -9.02 -22.66
C LYS A 364 -18.98 -7.83 -23.61
N ILE A 365 -17.81 -7.19 -23.76
CA ILE A 365 -17.54 -6.12 -24.75
C ILE A 365 -17.65 -6.66 -26.18
N LYS A 366 -17.12 -7.86 -26.46
CA LYS A 366 -17.22 -8.51 -27.78
C LYS A 366 -18.66 -8.93 -28.10
N LYS A 367 -19.45 -9.37 -27.11
CA LYS A 367 -20.90 -9.62 -27.26
C LYS A 367 -21.69 -8.32 -27.51
N LEU A 368 -21.38 -7.24 -26.78
CA LEU A 368 -22.01 -5.93 -26.98
C LEU A 368 -21.68 -5.36 -28.37
N SER A 369 -20.43 -5.48 -28.82
CA SER A 369 -20.01 -5.03 -30.16
C SER A 369 -20.62 -5.86 -31.31
N ASN A 370 -20.86 -7.16 -31.10
CA ASN A 370 -21.52 -8.01 -32.10
C ASN A 370 -23.04 -7.76 -32.15
N ASN A 371 -23.68 -7.43 -31.02
CA ASN A 371 -25.10 -7.07 -31.01
C ASN A 371 -25.35 -5.72 -31.71
N VAL A 372 -24.45 -4.74 -31.59
CA VAL A 372 -24.56 -3.46 -32.32
C VAL A 372 -24.41 -3.63 -33.83
N LYS A 373 -23.60 -4.60 -34.29
CA LYS A 373 -23.50 -4.93 -35.73
C LYS A 373 -24.72 -5.66 -36.30
N ASN A 374 -25.43 -6.44 -35.48
CA ASN A 374 -26.66 -7.13 -35.91
C ASN A 374 -27.92 -6.26 -35.91
N VAL A 375 -27.92 -5.10 -35.23
CA VAL A 375 -29.06 -4.16 -35.24
C VAL A 375 -29.04 -3.25 -36.48
N ASN A 376 -27.87 -3.02 -37.09
CA ASN A 376 -27.72 -2.19 -38.29
C ASN A 376 -27.78 -2.96 -39.63
N GLY A 377 -28.19 -4.24 -39.59
CA GLY A 377 -28.27 -5.12 -40.77
C GLY A 377 -29.68 -5.30 -41.37
N GLY A 378 -30.71 -4.61 -40.85
CA GLY A 378 -32.06 -4.66 -41.41
C GLY A 378 -32.18 -3.76 -42.65
N GLN A 379 -32.32 -4.36 -43.82
CA GLN A 379 -32.62 -3.66 -45.08
C GLN A 379 -33.96 -2.89 -44.98
N PRO A 380 -34.05 -1.66 -45.55
CA PRO A 380 -35.32 -0.95 -45.66
C PRO A 380 -36.20 -1.56 -46.76
N GLU A 381 -37.45 -1.88 -46.41
CA GLU A 381 -38.52 -2.27 -47.34
C GLU A 381 -38.73 -1.18 -48.39
N ARG A 382 -38.69 -1.58 -49.67
CA ARG A 382 -39.09 -0.74 -50.80
C ARG A 382 -40.61 -0.63 -50.82
N ILE A 383 -41.13 0.57 -50.60
CA ILE A 383 -42.51 0.93 -50.94
C ILE A 383 -42.56 1.06 -52.47
N SER A 384 -43.13 0.07 -53.14
CA SER A 384 -43.58 0.19 -54.53
C SER A 384 -45.02 0.71 -54.52
N GLY A 385 -45.22 1.94 -55.02
CA GLY A 385 -46.53 2.43 -55.43
C GLY A 385 -46.86 1.94 -56.83
N SER A 386 -48.10 1.53 -57.05
CA SER A 386 -48.83 1.56 -58.33
C SER A 386 -50.32 1.44 -58.02
N ASP A 387 -51.06 2.43 -58.52
CA ASP A 387 -52.52 2.64 -58.65
C ASP A 387 -53.40 2.85 -57.40
#